data_AF-A0A926WDR5-F1
#
_entry.id   AF-A0A926WDR5-F1
#
_cell.length_a   1.000
_cell.length_b   1.000
_cell.length_c   1.000
_cell.angle_alpha   90.00
_cell.angle_beta   90.00
_cell.angle_gamma   90.00
#
_symmetry.space_group_name_H-M   'P 1'
#
loop_
_entity.id
_entity.type
_entity.pdbx_description
1 polymer ?
#
loop_
_entity_poly.entity_id
_entity_poly.type
_entity_poly.pdbx_seq_one_letter_code
_entity_poly.pdbx_strand_id
1 'polypeptide(L)'
;MQTLTDLAKAQGVSTQTAYNWVDRYEGHHGKGSFTSQGSKHPSDQRKVVYSDDAIADLLQFNGITLPTAEPTVTVEVGNHCTSLAVPIIEGEFSLEQFRDSESLVFDDPLSVATQFLSVADQLIAAMDTDATQREQRLKLTRQAREQVCTKAQELQLESRLYRERARVVDTAQTTETDALQQALATLQGLGKSTAPGQG
;
A
#
# COMPACT_ATOMS: atom_id res chain seq x y z
N MET A 1 -22.43 -3.67 37.07
CA MET A 1 -23.26 -2.76 36.25
C MET A 1 -22.41 -1.59 35.81
N GLN A 2 -22.10 -1.47 34.52
CA GLN A 2 -21.10 -0.53 34.00
C GLN A 2 -21.61 0.19 32.74
N THR A 3 -21.18 1.44 32.51
CA THR A 3 -21.52 2.17 31.28
C THR A 3 -20.54 1.84 30.15
N LEU A 4 -20.93 2.06 28.89
CA LEU A 4 -20.00 1.90 27.74
C LEU A 4 -18.78 2.83 27.83
N THR A 5 -18.90 3.96 28.53
CA THR A 5 -17.78 4.88 28.77
C THR A 5 -16.78 4.30 29.77
N ASP A 6 -17.29 3.71 30.85
CA ASP A 6 -16.45 3.04 31.84
C ASP A 6 -15.81 1.79 31.24
N LEU A 7 -16.53 1.09 30.35
CA LEU A 7 -16.01 -0.06 29.61
C LEU A 7 -14.86 0.35 28.68
N ALA A 8 -15.04 1.43 27.91
CA ALA A 8 -13.99 1.97 27.05
C ALA A 8 -12.74 2.34 27.85
N LYS A 9 -12.92 3.00 28.99
CA LYS A 9 -11.82 3.35 29.91
C LYS A 9 -11.13 2.10 30.48
N ALA A 10 -11.90 1.10 30.89
CA ALA A 10 -11.36 -0.15 31.44
C ALA A 10 -10.56 -0.96 30.41
N GLN A 11 -10.95 -0.90 29.12
CA GLN A 11 -10.27 -1.58 28.03
C GLN A 11 -9.19 -0.72 27.34
N GLY A 12 -8.94 0.50 27.84
CA GLY A 12 -7.94 1.41 27.25
C GLY A 12 -8.28 1.88 25.83
N VAL A 13 -9.55 1.82 25.42
CA VAL A 13 -10.01 2.23 24.08
C VAL A 13 -10.82 3.52 24.12
N SER A 14 -11.03 4.11 22.93
CA SER A 14 -11.92 5.27 22.81
C SER A 14 -13.38 4.88 23.04
N THR A 15 -14.18 5.82 23.55
CA THR A 15 -15.64 5.64 23.72
C THR A 15 -16.32 5.27 22.42
N GLN A 16 -15.87 5.85 21.30
CA GLN A 16 -16.38 5.55 19.96
C GLN A 16 -16.11 4.09 19.57
N THR A 17 -14.96 3.54 19.94
CA THR A 17 -14.62 2.13 19.70
C THR A 17 -15.60 1.21 20.43
N ALA A 18 -15.98 1.54 21.66
CA ALA A 18 -16.99 0.79 22.41
C ALA A 18 -18.39 0.87 21.78
N TYR A 19 -18.78 2.01 21.19
CA TYR A 19 -20.03 2.09 20.43
C TYR A 19 -19.96 1.27 19.13
N ASN A 20 -18.84 1.26 18.43
CA ASN A 20 -18.66 0.45 17.22
C ASN A 20 -18.73 -1.06 17.51
N TRP A 21 -18.33 -1.50 18.70
CA TRP A 21 -18.51 -2.89 19.16
C TRP A 21 -19.98 -3.26 19.30
N VAL A 22 -20.79 -2.34 19.84
CA VAL A 22 -22.25 -2.51 19.93
C VAL A 22 -22.87 -2.57 18.54
N ASP A 23 -22.51 -1.66 17.64
CA ASP A 23 -23.03 -1.66 16.26
C ASP A 23 -22.72 -2.97 15.53
N ARG A 24 -21.52 -3.52 15.72
CA ARG A 24 -21.14 -4.82 15.14
C ARG A 24 -21.94 -5.96 15.75
N TYR A 25 -22.11 -5.97 17.06
CA TYR A 25 -22.91 -6.97 17.77
C TYR A 25 -24.37 -6.93 17.30
N GLU A 26 -24.97 -5.75 17.18
CA GLU A 26 -26.34 -5.57 16.68
C GLU A 26 -26.48 -5.93 15.19
N GLY A 27 -25.41 -5.76 14.40
CA GLY A 27 -25.36 -6.25 13.02
C GLY A 27 -25.47 -7.78 12.91
N HIS A 28 -25.02 -8.52 13.93
CA HIS A 28 -25.04 -9.98 13.97
C HIS A 28 -26.26 -10.57 14.71
N HIS A 29 -26.69 -9.93 15.80
CA HIS A 29 -27.77 -10.42 16.67
C HIS A 29 -29.12 -9.73 16.45
N GLY A 30 -29.17 -8.75 15.55
CA GLY A 30 -30.35 -7.96 15.25
C GLY A 30 -30.30 -6.59 15.92
N LYS A 31 -30.78 -5.58 15.20
CA LYS A 31 -30.81 -4.19 15.67
C LYS A 31 -31.63 -4.08 16.96
N GLY A 32 -31.05 -3.47 17.99
CA GLY A 32 -31.71 -3.35 19.30
C GLY A 32 -31.43 -4.49 20.29
N SER A 33 -30.74 -5.56 19.89
CA SER A 33 -30.50 -6.74 20.75
C SER A 33 -29.64 -6.42 21.97
N PHE A 34 -28.63 -5.55 21.83
CA PHE A 34 -27.77 -5.13 22.92
C PHE A 34 -28.32 -3.91 23.66
N THR A 35 -28.79 -2.91 22.92
CA THR A 35 -29.33 -1.68 23.52
C THR A 35 -30.58 -1.90 24.38
N SER A 36 -31.36 -2.95 24.13
CA SER A 36 -32.51 -3.35 24.95
C SER A 36 -32.15 -3.96 26.31
N GLN A 37 -30.89 -4.41 26.49
CA GLN A 37 -30.39 -4.93 27.77
C GLN A 37 -29.90 -3.82 28.72
N GLY A 38 -29.79 -2.59 28.22
CA GLY A 38 -29.36 -1.43 29.00
C GLY A 38 -30.48 -0.78 29.81
N SER A 39 -30.18 -0.36 31.04
CA SER A 39 -31.08 0.43 31.89
C SER A 39 -30.54 1.84 32.09
N LYS A 40 -31.43 2.82 32.35
CA LYS A 40 -30.98 4.21 32.65
C LYS A 40 -30.19 4.23 33.96
N HIS A 41 -29.10 4.99 33.99
CA HIS A 41 -28.26 5.12 35.18
C HIS A 41 -29.08 5.74 36.34
N PRO A 42 -29.00 5.18 37.56
CA PRO A 42 -29.85 5.59 38.68
C PRO A 42 -29.65 7.05 39.12
N SER A 43 -28.45 7.61 38.96
CA SER A 43 -28.14 9.01 39.28
C SER A 43 -27.99 9.95 38.06
N ASP A 44 -27.90 9.42 36.83
CA ASP A 44 -27.71 10.24 35.62
C ASP A 44 -28.50 9.66 34.46
N GLN A 45 -29.75 10.11 34.29
CA GLN A 45 -30.68 9.56 33.31
C GLN A 45 -30.23 9.70 31.84
N ARG A 46 -29.14 10.42 31.57
CA ARG A 46 -28.53 10.55 30.23
C ARG A 46 -27.61 9.40 29.88
N LYS A 47 -27.22 8.57 30.86
CA LYS A 47 -26.34 7.42 30.67
C LYS A 47 -27.10 6.11 30.73
N VAL A 48 -26.66 5.14 29.94
CA VAL A 48 -27.16 3.76 29.95
C VAL A 48 -26.12 2.87 30.61
N VAL A 49 -26.59 2.02 31.52
CA VAL A 49 -25.81 1.05 32.29
C VAL A 49 -26.22 -0.33 31.86
N TYR A 50 -25.24 -1.19 31.64
CA TYR A 50 -25.44 -2.57 31.22
C TYR A 50 -25.08 -3.50 32.39
N SER A 51 -25.73 -4.66 32.46
CA SER A 51 -25.33 -5.72 33.40
C SER A 51 -23.94 -6.24 33.04
N ASP A 52 -23.26 -6.81 34.02
CA ASP A 52 -21.91 -7.34 33.82
C ASP A 52 -21.93 -8.53 32.84
N ASP A 53 -23.01 -9.32 32.84
CA ASP A 53 -23.25 -10.40 31.88
C ASP A 53 -23.38 -9.88 30.44
N ALA A 54 -24.15 -8.81 30.21
CA ALA A 54 -24.30 -8.22 28.87
C ALA A 54 -22.96 -7.68 28.34
N ILE A 55 -22.16 -7.07 29.22
CA ILE A 55 -20.83 -6.58 28.87
C ILE A 55 -19.88 -7.74 28.57
N ALA A 56 -19.92 -8.82 29.35
CA ALA A 56 -19.13 -10.01 29.09
C ALA A 56 -19.45 -10.62 27.72
N ASP A 57 -20.74 -10.72 27.36
CA ASP A 57 -21.19 -11.20 26.04
C ASP A 57 -20.68 -10.31 24.90
N LEU A 58 -20.77 -8.97 25.06
CA LEU A 58 -20.27 -8.01 24.07
C LEU A 58 -18.76 -8.12 23.88
N LEU A 59 -18.00 -8.24 24.97
CA LEU A 59 -16.54 -8.37 24.93
C LEU A 59 -16.12 -9.70 24.33
N GLN A 60 -16.80 -10.80 24.69
CA GLN A 60 -16.55 -12.12 24.13
C GLN A 60 -16.81 -12.15 22.63
N PHE A 61 -17.90 -11.54 22.16
CA PHE A 61 -18.20 -11.40 20.73
C PHE A 61 -17.11 -10.60 19.97
N ASN A 62 -16.53 -9.59 20.61
CA ASN A 62 -15.46 -8.78 20.02
C ASN A 62 -14.04 -9.37 20.26
N GLY A 63 -13.93 -10.56 20.84
CA GLY A 63 -12.66 -11.26 21.08
C GLY A 63 -11.80 -10.64 22.18
N ILE A 64 -12.39 -9.86 23.08
CA ILE A 64 -11.71 -9.15 24.16
C ILE A 64 -11.86 -9.95 25.45
N THR A 65 -10.74 -10.32 26.06
CA THR A 65 -10.70 -11.04 27.35
C THR A 65 -10.60 -10.04 28.50
N LEU A 66 -11.51 -10.11 29.47
CA LEU A 66 -11.45 -9.29 30.69
C LEU A 66 -10.18 -9.66 31.50
N PRO A 67 -9.45 -8.67 32.05
CA PRO A 67 -8.39 -8.97 33.01
C PRO A 67 -9.02 -9.63 34.24
N THR A 68 -8.77 -10.93 34.38
CA THR A 68 -9.19 -11.72 35.53
C THR A 68 -8.38 -11.24 36.72
N ALA A 69 -9.05 -10.76 37.78
CA ALA A 69 -8.39 -10.42 39.03
C ALA A 69 -7.61 -11.65 39.53
N GLU A 70 -6.28 -11.51 39.63
CA GLU A 70 -5.40 -12.58 40.08
C GLU A 70 -5.65 -12.88 41.57
N PRO A 71 -5.82 -14.15 41.97
CA PRO A 71 -5.77 -14.55 43.37
C PRO A 71 -4.32 -14.61 43.83
N THR A 72 -3.96 -13.82 44.84
CA THR A 72 -2.64 -13.89 45.48
C THR A 72 -2.51 -15.18 46.28
N VAL A 73 -1.64 -16.08 45.83
CA VAL A 73 -1.19 -17.27 46.55
C VAL A 73 -0.05 -16.85 47.48
N THR A 74 -0.24 -16.95 48.79
CA THR A 74 0.83 -16.80 49.78
C THR A 74 1.36 -18.18 50.15
N VAL A 75 2.64 -18.42 49.87
CA VAL A 75 3.38 -19.62 50.28
C VAL A 75 3.85 -19.44 51.72
N GLU A 76 3.39 -20.30 52.63
CA GLU A 76 3.89 -20.43 54.00
C GLU A 76 5.13 -21.32 54.06
N VAL A 77 6.19 -20.88 54.76
CA VAL A 77 7.03 -21.76 55.57
C VAL A 77 7.58 -21.00 56.79
N GLY A 78 7.31 -21.48 58.00
CA GLY A 78 8.34 -21.54 59.05
C GLY A 78 8.27 -20.62 60.29
N ASN A 79 7.23 -20.79 61.12
CA ASN A 79 7.30 -20.97 62.59
C ASN A 79 8.14 -20.00 63.48
N HIS A 80 7.50 -18.97 64.03
CA HIS A 80 7.49 -18.61 65.47
C HIS A 80 6.46 -17.50 65.72
N CYS A 81 5.39 -17.83 66.45
CA CYS A 81 4.27 -16.95 66.74
C CYS A 81 4.46 -16.25 68.10
N THR A 82 4.48 -14.92 68.13
CA THR A 82 4.12 -14.12 69.31
C THR A 82 3.57 -12.77 68.84
N SER A 83 2.33 -12.46 69.23
CA SER A 83 1.60 -11.25 68.84
C SER A 83 1.93 -10.10 69.79
N LEU A 84 2.48 -9.01 69.25
CA LEU A 84 2.55 -7.69 69.86
C LEU A 84 1.97 -6.70 68.84
N ALA A 85 1.11 -5.80 69.30
CA ALA A 85 0.37 -4.87 68.45
C ALA A 85 1.32 -4.04 67.56
N VAL A 86 1.12 -4.13 66.23
CA VAL A 86 1.90 -3.39 65.24
C VAL A 86 1.56 -1.90 65.34
N PRO A 87 2.54 -1.01 65.59
CA PRO A 87 2.36 0.42 65.42
C PRO A 87 2.21 0.71 63.92
N ILE A 88 1.14 1.42 63.54
CA ILE A 88 0.93 1.87 62.17
C ILE A 88 2.03 2.90 61.85
N ILE A 89 3.00 2.52 61.03
CA ILE A 89 3.92 3.44 60.38
C ILE A 89 3.38 3.62 58.96
N GLU A 90 2.58 4.67 58.76
CA GLU A 90 2.26 5.12 57.42
C GLU A 90 3.48 5.86 56.85
N GLY A 91 4.02 5.33 55.76
CA GLY A 91 5.06 5.95 54.97
C GLY A 91 5.38 5.13 53.73
N GLU A 92 5.38 5.76 52.56
CA GLU A 92 5.99 5.19 51.35
C GLU A 92 7.51 5.29 51.50
N PHE A 93 8.20 4.15 51.46
CA PHE A 93 9.65 4.11 51.49
C PHE A 93 10.18 4.07 50.05
N SER A 94 10.82 5.17 49.61
CA SER A 94 11.55 5.18 48.33
C SER A 94 12.86 4.40 48.46
N LEU A 95 13.04 3.37 47.62
CA LEU A 95 14.26 2.55 47.55
C LEU A 95 15.35 3.18 46.65
N GLU A 96 15.13 4.40 46.15
CA GLU A 96 16.07 5.10 45.27
C GLU A 96 17.44 5.32 45.93
N GLN A 97 17.48 5.54 47.25
CA GLN A 97 18.70 5.76 48.03
C GLN A 97 19.64 4.53 48.11
N PHE A 98 19.22 3.38 47.60
CA PHE A 98 20.02 2.14 47.56
C PHE A 98 20.46 1.77 46.13
N ARG A 99 20.22 2.62 45.14
CA ARG A 99 20.59 2.39 43.74
C ARG A 99 21.65 3.41 43.30
N ASP A 100 22.84 2.91 42.93
CA ASP A 100 23.97 3.74 42.48
C ASP A 100 23.96 4.03 40.96
N SER A 101 22.91 3.64 40.22
CA SER A 101 22.84 3.85 38.76
C SER A 101 21.42 3.94 38.22
N GLU A 102 21.20 4.86 37.27
CA GLU A 102 19.99 4.93 36.46
C GLU A 102 19.91 3.76 35.49
N SER A 103 18.78 3.05 35.49
CA SER A 103 18.49 1.97 34.55
C SER A 103 17.59 2.53 33.45
N LEU A 104 18.09 2.60 32.21
CA LEU A 104 17.27 2.86 31.04
C LEU A 104 16.47 1.60 30.72
N VAL A 105 15.19 1.59 31.07
CA VAL A 105 14.28 0.46 30.84
C VAL A 105 13.32 0.87 29.73
N PHE A 106 13.24 0.07 28.68
CA PHE A 106 12.09 0.12 27.78
C PHE A 106 10.92 -0.55 28.50
N ASP A 107 9.76 0.12 28.58
CA ASP A 107 8.57 -0.43 29.24
C ASP A 107 8.14 -1.78 28.64
N ASP A 108 8.34 -1.96 27.32
CA ASP A 108 8.18 -3.23 26.62
C ASP A 108 9.22 -3.39 25.49
N PRO A 109 10.41 -3.96 25.77
CA PRO A 109 11.46 -4.11 24.79
C PRO A 109 11.11 -5.12 23.68
N LEU A 110 10.20 -6.08 23.95
CA LEU A 110 9.79 -7.09 22.97
C LEU A 110 8.85 -6.50 21.92
N SER A 111 7.96 -5.59 22.33
CA SER A 111 7.10 -4.86 21.39
C SER A 111 7.92 -3.99 20.45
N VAL A 112 8.94 -3.27 20.96
CA VAL A 112 9.85 -2.46 20.12
C VAL A 112 10.61 -3.34 19.12
N ALA A 113 11.14 -4.47 19.57
CA ALA A 113 11.85 -5.42 18.69
C ALA A 113 10.91 -5.99 17.61
N THR A 114 9.68 -6.33 17.97
CA THR A 114 8.68 -6.87 17.02
C THR A 114 8.31 -5.85 15.95
N GLN A 115 8.11 -4.59 16.34
CA GLN A 115 7.84 -3.51 15.40
C GLN A 115 9.02 -3.28 14.46
N PHE A 116 10.25 -3.27 14.99
CA PHE A 116 11.44 -3.09 14.18
C PHE A 116 11.62 -4.21 13.16
N LEU A 117 11.44 -5.47 13.57
CA LEU A 117 11.50 -6.63 12.67
C LEU A 117 10.41 -6.56 11.59
N SER A 118 9.18 -6.18 11.96
CA SER A 118 8.10 -6.01 10.98
C SER A 118 8.42 -4.94 9.93
N VAL A 119 9.02 -3.82 10.35
CA VAL A 119 9.46 -2.77 9.41
C VAL A 119 10.60 -3.26 8.53
N ALA A 120 11.54 -4.03 9.07
CA ALA A 120 12.61 -4.64 8.29
C ALA A 120 12.07 -5.61 7.23
N ASP A 121 11.10 -6.46 7.58
CA ASP A 121 10.45 -7.38 6.64
C ASP A 121 9.71 -6.63 5.52
N GLN A 122 9.01 -5.55 5.87
CA GLN A 122 8.35 -4.68 4.88
C GLN A 122 9.36 -4.02 3.94
N LEU A 123 10.51 -3.58 4.47
CA LEU A 123 11.58 -3.00 3.67
C LEU A 123 12.17 -4.02 2.69
N ILE A 124 12.43 -5.25 3.15
CA ILE A 124 12.94 -6.34 2.30
C ILE A 124 11.93 -6.65 1.18
N ALA A 125 10.64 -6.81 1.51
CA ALA A 125 9.61 -7.06 0.52
C ALA A 125 9.48 -5.92 -0.51
N ALA A 126 9.64 -4.67 -0.08
CA ALA A 126 9.64 -3.51 -0.97
C ALA A 126 10.86 -3.50 -1.90
N MET A 127 12.05 -3.88 -1.39
CA MET A 127 13.26 -4.00 -2.19
C MET A 127 13.14 -5.08 -3.27
N ASP A 128 12.59 -6.25 -2.93
CA ASP A 128 12.37 -7.35 -3.89
C ASP A 128 11.36 -6.95 -4.97
N THR A 129 10.31 -6.23 -4.58
CA THR A 129 9.32 -5.69 -5.51
C THR A 129 9.95 -4.68 -6.47
N ASP A 130 10.75 -3.74 -5.97
CA ASP A 130 11.45 -2.76 -6.81
C ASP A 130 12.45 -3.44 -7.76
N ALA A 131 13.22 -4.43 -7.27
CA ALA A 131 14.14 -5.21 -8.10
C ALA A 131 13.40 -5.88 -9.27
N THR A 132 12.30 -6.57 -8.98
CA THR A 132 11.45 -7.23 -10.00
C THR A 132 10.91 -6.22 -11.02
N GLN A 133 10.44 -5.05 -10.56
CA GLN A 133 9.96 -3.99 -11.44
C GLN A 133 11.06 -3.40 -12.32
N ARG A 134 12.29 -3.28 -11.80
CA ARG A 134 13.46 -2.81 -12.59
C ARG A 134 13.84 -3.84 -13.65
N GLU A 135 13.85 -5.12 -13.31
CA GLU A 135 14.10 -6.20 -14.27
C GLU A 135 13.05 -6.24 -15.39
N GLN A 136 11.78 -6.11 -15.04
CA GLN A 136 10.69 -6.06 -16.02
C GLN A 136 10.83 -4.84 -16.94
N ARG A 137 11.12 -3.65 -16.38
CA ARG A 137 11.39 -2.44 -17.17
C ARG A 137 12.56 -2.66 -18.14
N LEU A 138 13.67 -3.23 -17.66
CA LEU A 138 14.83 -3.53 -18.48
C LEU A 138 14.50 -4.50 -19.62
N LYS A 139 13.71 -5.55 -19.35
CA LYS A 139 13.25 -6.51 -20.37
C LYS A 139 12.42 -5.81 -21.46
N LEU A 140 11.46 -4.98 -21.07
CA LEU A 140 10.63 -4.21 -22.00
C LEU A 140 11.46 -3.23 -22.83
N THR A 141 12.42 -2.54 -22.21
CA THR A 141 13.34 -1.64 -22.95
C THR A 141 14.18 -2.41 -23.97
N ARG A 142 14.70 -3.59 -23.61
CA ARG A 142 15.47 -4.43 -24.55
C ARG A 142 14.62 -4.87 -25.74
N GLN A 143 13.38 -5.32 -25.48
CA GLN A 143 12.44 -5.72 -26.52
C GLN A 143 12.08 -4.55 -27.45
N ALA A 144 11.76 -3.38 -26.89
CA ALA A 144 11.47 -2.18 -27.68
C ALA A 144 12.65 -1.76 -28.56
N ARG A 145 13.87 -1.79 -28.00
CA ARG A 145 15.10 -1.50 -28.75
C ARG A 145 15.26 -2.46 -29.93
N GLU A 146 15.07 -3.75 -29.72
CA GLU A 146 15.18 -4.76 -30.78
C GLU A 146 14.16 -4.52 -31.89
N GLN A 147 12.89 -4.27 -31.53
CA GLN A 147 11.83 -3.95 -32.50
C GLN A 147 12.16 -2.70 -33.34
N VAL A 148 12.66 -1.65 -32.70
CA VAL A 148 13.07 -0.41 -33.39
C VAL A 148 14.26 -0.66 -34.31
N CYS A 149 15.26 -1.41 -33.85
CA CYS A 149 16.43 -1.76 -34.67
C CYS A 149 16.03 -2.56 -35.91
N THR A 150 15.20 -3.59 -35.76
CA THR A 150 14.69 -4.39 -36.88
C THR A 150 13.94 -3.50 -37.86
N LYS A 151 13.05 -2.63 -37.37
CA LYS A 151 12.26 -1.77 -38.28
C LYS A 151 13.10 -0.71 -38.98
N ALA A 152 14.13 -0.18 -38.32
CA ALA A 152 15.08 0.74 -38.93
C ALA A 152 15.87 0.06 -40.06
N GLN A 153 16.29 -1.19 -39.87
CA GLN A 153 16.98 -1.97 -40.91
C GLN A 153 16.06 -2.24 -42.11
N GLU A 154 14.81 -2.64 -41.87
CA GLU A 154 13.80 -2.81 -42.93
C GLU A 154 13.60 -1.51 -43.72
N LEU A 155 13.41 -0.38 -43.02
CA LEU A 155 13.22 0.92 -43.66
C LEU A 155 14.44 1.35 -44.48
N GLN A 156 15.65 1.07 -43.98
CA GLN A 156 16.88 1.36 -44.71
C GLN A 156 16.94 0.56 -46.02
N LEU A 157 16.57 -0.72 -45.99
CA LEU A 157 16.54 -1.57 -47.17
C LEU A 157 15.48 -1.10 -48.19
N GLU A 158 14.28 -0.78 -47.72
CA GLU A 158 13.20 -0.24 -48.57
C GLU A 158 13.56 1.12 -49.17
N SER A 159 14.22 2.00 -48.42
CA SER A 159 14.72 3.27 -48.96
C SER A 159 15.78 3.06 -50.04
N ARG A 160 16.65 2.04 -49.83
CA ARG A 160 17.51 1.36 -50.80
C ARG A 160 16.82 1.20 -52.15
N LEU A 161 15.86 0.29 -52.09
CA LEU A 161 15.13 -0.22 -53.23
C LEU A 161 14.26 0.85 -53.91
N TYR A 162 13.66 1.74 -53.14
CA TYR A 162 12.92 2.88 -53.68
C TYR A 162 13.82 3.81 -54.51
N ARG A 163 15.01 4.18 -54.00
CA ARG A 163 15.94 5.05 -54.72
C ARG A 163 16.39 4.43 -56.05
N GLU A 164 16.68 3.14 -56.05
CA GLU A 164 17.04 2.42 -57.28
C GLU A 164 15.88 2.41 -58.29
N ARG A 165 14.66 2.12 -57.84
CA ARG A 165 13.47 2.14 -58.71
C ARG A 165 13.20 3.53 -59.27
N ALA A 166 13.27 4.57 -58.43
CA ALA A 166 13.10 5.95 -58.85
C ALA A 166 14.13 6.32 -59.92
N ARG A 167 15.41 5.98 -59.70
CA ARG A 167 16.48 6.23 -60.68
C ARG A 167 16.20 5.57 -62.03
N VAL A 168 15.71 4.33 -62.05
CA VAL A 168 15.36 3.63 -63.29
C VAL A 168 14.22 4.35 -64.02
N VAL A 169 13.17 4.74 -63.29
CA VAL A 169 12.03 5.49 -63.85
C VAL A 169 12.48 6.84 -64.42
N ASP A 170 13.26 7.60 -63.66
CA ASP A 170 13.76 8.93 -64.06
C ASP A 170 14.64 8.83 -65.32
N THR A 171 15.49 7.79 -65.39
CA THR A 171 16.34 7.53 -66.57
C THR A 171 15.50 7.18 -67.79
N ALA A 172 14.48 6.32 -67.62
CA ALA A 172 13.56 5.97 -68.70
C ALA A 172 12.77 7.19 -69.18
N GLN A 173 12.22 7.98 -68.26
CA GLN A 173 11.47 9.19 -68.58
C GLN A 173 12.34 10.21 -69.31
N THR A 174 13.60 10.39 -68.90
CA THR A 174 14.55 11.28 -69.58
C THR A 174 14.78 10.81 -71.01
N THR A 175 15.04 9.51 -71.20
CA THR A 175 15.26 8.92 -72.52
C THR A 175 14.05 9.11 -73.45
N GLU A 176 12.84 8.83 -72.96
CA GLU A 176 11.60 9.01 -73.72
C GLU A 176 11.34 10.49 -74.05
N THR A 177 11.65 11.41 -73.12
CA THR A 177 11.48 12.85 -73.33
C THR A 177 12.46 13.39 -74.37
N ASP A 178 13.72 12.96 -74.33
CA ASP A 178 14.73 13.32 -75.31
C ASP A 178 14.37 12.78 -76.71
N ALA A 179 13.90 11.53 -76.78
CA ALA A 179 13.42 10.93 -78.03
C ALA A 179 12.24 11.69 -78.62
N LEU A 180 11.28 12.09 -77.79
CA LEU A 180 10.14 12.93 -78.20
C LEU A 180 10.61 14.29 -78.72
N GLN A 181 11.55 14.95 -78.03
CA GLN A 181 12.10 16.24 -78.45
C GLN A 181 12.80 16.14 -79.82
N GLN A 182 13.58 15.08 -80.05
CA GLN A 182 14.23 14.83 -81.34
C GLN A 182 13.21 14.57 -82.45
N ALA A 183 12.17 13.79 -82.18
CA ALA A 183 11.09 13.54 -83.13
C ALA A 183 10.34 14.83 -83.52
N LEU A 184 10.02 15.67 -82.53
CA LEU A 184 9.39 16.98 -82.76
C LEU A 184 10.29 17.90 -83.58
N ALA A 185 11.59 17.98 -83.27
CA ALA A 185 12.55 18.77 -84.03
C ALA A 185 12.65 18.31 -85.50
N THR A 186 12.64 16.99 -85.73
CA THR A 186 12.67 16.41 -87.08
C THR A 186 11.41 16.79 -87.88
N LEU A 187 10.22 16.67 -87.28
CA LEU A 187 8.96 17.07 -87.91
C LEU A 187 8.93 18.55 -88.28
N GLN A 188 9.43 19.42 -87.39
CA GLN A 188 9.54 20.86 -87.68
C GLN A 188 10.52 21.16 -88.82
N GLY A 189 11.62 20.41 -88.93
CA GLY A 189 12.58 20.53 -90.02
C GLY A 189 12.01 20.10 -91.38
N LEU A 190 11.20 19.04 -91.41
CA LEU A 190 10.48 18.58 -92.61
C LEU A 190 9.46 19.63 -93.10
N GLY A 191 8.73 20.27 -92.19
CA GLY A 191 7.83 21.37 -92.53
C GLY A 191 8.52 22.65 -93.03
N LYS A 192 9.84 22.78 -92.82
CA LYS A 192 10.65 23.96 -93.21
C LYS A 192 11.57 23.72 -94.41
N SER A 193 11.65 22.49 -94.95
CA SER A 193 12.42 22.22 -96.16
C SER A 193 11.73 22.83 -97.39
N THR A 194 12.13 24.06 -97.65
CA THR A 194 12.28 24.75 -98.95
C THR A 194 11.80 23.97 -100.18
N ALA A 195 10.70 24.46 -100.77
CA ALA A 195 10.59 24.48 -102.21
C ALA A 195 11.80 25.29 -102.76
N PRO A 196 12.67 24.72 -103.61
CA PRO A 196 13.63 25.53 -104.34
C PRO A 196 12.84 26.35 -105.35
N GLY A 197 12.67 27.64 -105.07
CA GLY A 197 12.32 28.61 -106.09
C GLY A 197 13.46 28.65 -107.12
N GLN A 198 13.25 27.99 -108.26
CA GLN A 198 13.98 28.32 -109.47
C GLN A 198 13.49 29.70 -109.92
N GLY A 199 14.39 30.68 -109.85
CA GLY A 199 14.32 31.89 -110.67
C GLY A 199 14.86 31.62 -112.06
#